data_AF-A0A496NFU8-F1
#
_entry.id   AF-A0A496NFU8-F1
#
_cell.length_a   1.000
_cell.length_b   1.000
_cell.length_c   1.000
_cell.angle_alpha   90.00
_cell.angle_beta   90.00
_cell.angle_gamma   90.00
#
_symmetry.space_group_name_H-M   'P 1'
#
loop_
_entity.id
_entity.type
_entity.pdbx_description
1 polymer ?
#
loop_
_entity_poly.entity_id
_entity_poly.type
_entity_poly.pdbx_seq_one_letter_code
_entity_poly.pdbx_strand_id
1 'polypeptide(L)'
;IGVKWANDVGYFDKTHNRFYKLIGILIEPVFVKLGNKSTQVGVVIGVGLNVKTTPTIKDGLYQATSLHALEQTQLSAKDCYEPICHAIYQAILSANDFYQNPASFISFQHAFNQAHVLNNQCVNIYTQSNTQTPSDSGICLGINQHGALLLQNDQGTNAIFAGMASIALTHG
;
A
#
# COMPACT_ATOMS: atom_id res chain seq x y z
N ILE A 1 0.03 4.06 13.16
CA ILE A 1 -0.30 4.12 11.71
C ILE A 1 0.94 3.70 10.93
N GLY A 2 0.78 2.98 9.82
CA GLY A 2 1.87 2.51 8.97
C GLY A 2 1.41 2.22 7.54
N VAL A 3 2.32 1.77 6.70
CA VAL A 3 2.06 1.43 5.29
C VAL A 3 1.77 -0.06 5.13
N LYS A 4 0.85 -0.39 4.24
CA LYS A 4 0.53 -1.76 3.87
C LYS A 4 0.71 -1.89 2.37
N TRP A 5 1.74 -2.63 1.97
CA TRP A 5 1.98 -2.98 0.59
C TRP A 5 0.70 -3.63 -0.03
N ALA A 6 0.32 -3.28 -1.25
CA ALA A 6 1.07 -2.38 -2.14
C ALA A 6 0.79 -0.89 -1.93
N ASN A 7 -0.41 -0.52 -1.44
CA ASN A 7 -0.97 0.79 -1.74
C ASN A 7 -1.91 1.36 -0.67
N ASP A 8 -1.87 0.83 0.55
CA ASP A 8 -2.73 1.27 1.64
C ASP A 8 -1.94 1.88 2.79
N VAL A 9 -2.54 2.84 3.50
CA VAL A 9 -2.04 3.36 4.79
C VAL A 9 -3.11 3.15 5.84
N GLY A 10 -2.72 2.73 7.04
CA GLY A 10 -3.67 2.42 8.10
C GLY A 10 -3.00 1.85 9.33
N TYR A 11 -3.70 1.00 10.06
CA TYR A 11 -3.12 0.24 11.17
C TYR A 11 -3.64 -1.18 11.18
N PHE A 12 -2.87 -2.07 11.81
CA PHE A 12 -3.32 -3.41 12.08
C PHE A 12 -3.80 -3.51 13.53
N ASP A 13 -5.07 -3.87 13.71
CA ASP A 13 -5.61 -4.21 15.02
C ASP A 13 -5.34 -5.67 15.30
N LYS A 14 -4.42 -5.91 16.24
CA LYS A 14 -4.03 -7.26 16.67
C LYS A 14 -5.16 -7.97 17.41
N THR A 15 -6.06 -7.24 18.07
CA THR A 15 -7.16 -7.80 18.85
C THR A 15 -8.17 -8.50 17.94
N HIS A 16 -8.50 -7.86 16.82
CA HIS A 16 -9.45 -8.38 15.84
C HIS A 16 -8.75 -9.03 14.63
N ASN A 17 -7.42 -9.15 14.68
CA ASN A 17 -6.54 -9.58 13.61
C ASN A 17 -6.93 -9.00 12.24
N ARG A 18 -7.06 -7.66 12.18
CA ARG A 18 -7.61 -6.98 11.01
C ARG A 18 -6.93 -5.66 10.69
N PHE A 19 -6.74 -5.40 9.41
CA PHE A 19 -6.25 -4.11 8.93
C PHE A 19 -7.39 -3.10 8.80
N TYR A 20 -7.16 -1.89 9.32
CA TYR A 20 -8.04 -0.74 9.21
C TYR A 20 -7.41 0.33 8.31
N LYS A 21 -7.96 0.46 7.10
CA LYS A 21 -7.47 1.35 6.04
C LYS A 21 -7.94 2.79 6.26
N LEU A 22 -6.99 3.71 6.28
CA LEU A 22 -7.21 5.16 6.34
C LEU A 22 -7.05 5.82 4.97
N ILE A 23 -6.01 5.41 4.22
CA ILE A 23 -5.67 5.95 2.91
C ILE A 23 -5.56 4.82 1.90
N GLY A 24 -6.09 5.04 0.70
CA GLY A 24 -5.78 4.23 -0.49
C GLY A 24 -5.06 5.05 -1.54
N ILE A 25 -4.03 4.47 -2.14
CA ILE A 25 -3.26 5.06 -3.23
C ILE A 25 -3.48 4.20 -4.48
N LEU A 26 -3.64 4.85 -5.62
CA LEU A 26 -3.74 4.19 -6.92
C LEU A 26 -2.77 4.86 -7.88
N ILE A 27 -1.95 4.07 -8.58
CA ILE A 27 -1.04 4.56 -9.60
C ILE A 27 -1.36 3.79 -10.89
N GLU A 28 -1.84 4.50 -11.89
CA GLU A 28 -2.26 3.92 -13.17
C GLU A 28 -1.44 4.49 -14.31
N PRO A 29 -0.84 3.64 -15.17
CA PRO A 29 -0.16 4.11 -16.37
C PRO A 29 -1.17 4.66 -17.39
N VAL A 30 -0.81 5.76 -18.05
CA VAL A 30 -1.58 6.34 -19.16
C VAL A 30 -0.91 5.95 -20.46
N PHE A 31 -1.68 5.33 -21.35
CA PHE A 31 -1.22 4.91 -22.67
C PHE A 31 -1.94 5.69 -23.78
N VAL A 32 -1.19 6.07 -24.81
CA VAL A 32 -1.72 6.61 -26.05
C VAL A 32 -1.32 5.69 -27.20
N LYS A 33 -2.26 5.45 -28.11
CA LYS A 33 -2.01 4.67 -29.32
C LYS A 33 -1.38 5.57 -30.38
N LEU A 34 -0.11 5.32 -30.70
CA LEU A 34 0.63 6.00 -31.77
C LEU A 34 0.86 4.98 -32.91
N GLY A 35 0.00 5.04 -33.92
CA GLY A 35 -0.06 4.03 -34.98
C GLY A 35 -0.45 2.65 -34.43
N ASN A 36 0.41 1.65 -34.62
CA ASN A 36 0.20 0.28 -34.14
C ASN A 36 0.84 0.00 -32.77
N LYS A 37 1.44 0.99 -32.12
CA LYS A 37 2.10 0.83 -30.81
C LYS A 37 1.31 1.56 -29.71
N SER A 38 1.17 0.90 -28.56
CA SER A 38 0.73 1.53 -27.33
C SER A 38 1.96 2.12 -26.64
N THR A 39 2.00 3.44 -26.49
CA THR A 39 3.10 4.15 -25.85
C THR A 39 2.63 4.69 -24.50
N GLN A 40 3.37 4.39 -23.43
CA GLN A 40 3.11 4.99 -22.13
C GLN A 40 3.52 6.48 -22.19
N VAL A 41 2.61 7.37 -21.87
CA VAL A 41 2.82 8.83 -21.90
C VAL A 41 2.82 9.47 -20.53
N GLY A 42 2.42 8.72 -19.49
CA GLY A 42 2.40 9.22 -18.13
C GLY A 42 1.82 8.22 -17.14
N VAL A 43 1.50 8.74 -15.95
CA VAL A 43 0.79 8.04 -14.89
C VAL A 43 -0.26 8.98 -14.27
N VAL A 44 -1.34 8.42 -13.75
CA VAL A 44 -2.30 9.11 -12.88
C VAL A 44 -2.12 8.56 -11.47
N ILE A 45 -1.96 9.45 -10.49
CA ILE A 45 -1.88 9.10 -9.07
C ILE A 45 -3.15 9.58 -8.39
N GLY A 46 -3.96 8.65 -7.91
CA GLY A 46 -5.14 8.92 -7.08
C GLY A 46 -4.84 8.63 -5.61
N VAL A 47 -5.27 9.54 -4.71
CA VAL A 47 -5.20 9.34 -3.26
C VAL A 47 -6.57 9.57 -2.65
N GLY A 48 -7.09 8.56 -1.97
CA GLY A 48 -8.31 8.66 -1.17
C GLY A 48 -7.98 8.64 0.32
N LEU A 49 -8.40 9.67 1.06
CA LEU A 49 -8.27 9.76 2.52
C LEU A 49 -9.67 9.81 3.16
N ASN A 50 -9.91 8.92 4.11
CA ASN A 50 -11.11 8.99 4.94
C ASN A 50 -10.92 10.04 6.06
N VAL A 51 -11.60 11.18 5.95
CA VAL A 51 -11.44 12.29 6.91
C VAL A 51 -12.47 12.21 8.05
N LYS A 52 -13.74 12.52 7.77
CA LYS A 52 -14.78 12.65 8.80
C LYS A 52 -15.53 11.35 9.04
N THR A 53 -16.00 10.71 7.98
CA THR A 53 -16.80 9.49 8.07
C THR A 53 -15.95 8.26 7.80
N THR A 54 -16.17 7.18 8.56
CA THR A 54 -15.62 5.86 8.27
C THR A 54 -16.58 5.09 7.36
N PRO A 55 -16.21 4.75 6.13
CA PRO A 55 -17.05 3.93 5.26
C PRO A 55 -17.25 2.53 5.83
N THR A 56 -18.47 2.00 5.75
CA THR A 56 -18.73 0.60 6.13
C THR A 56 -18.30 -0.34 5.00
N ILE A 57 -17.44 -1.32 5.31
CA ILE A 57 -17.03 -2.37 4.37
C ILE A 57 -17.70 -3.68 4.82
N LYS A 58 -18.65 -4.17 4.01
CA LYS A 58 -19.41 -5.39 4.34
C LYS A 58 -18.52 -6.63 4.26
N ASP A 59 -17.81 -6.79 3.14
CA ASP A 59 -16.94 -7.93 2.85
C ASP A 59 -15.60 -7.43 2.32
N GLY A 60 -14.49 -7.99 2.81
CA GLY A 60 -13.16 -7.64 2.32
C GLY A 60 -12.02 -8.04 3.26
N LEU A 61 -10.79 -7.96 2.73
CA LEU A 61 -9.55 -8.25 3.45
C LEU A 61 -9.16 -7.16 4.47
N TYR A 62 -9.97 -6.11 4.61
CA TYR A 62 -9.76 -4.98 5.52
C TYR A 62 -11.08 -4.31 5.88
N GLN A 63 -11.02 -3.45 6.89
CA GLN A 63 -12.09 -2.50 7.25
C GLN A 63 -11.58 -1.07 7.06
N ALA A 64 -12.46 -0.08 7.01
CA ALA A 64 -12.03 1.31 6.94
C ALA A 64 -11.90 1.93 8.34
N THR A 65 -11.10 2.99 8.44
CA THR A 65 -11.12 3.97 9.53
C THR A 65 -11.15 5.38 8.93
N SER A 66 -11.26 6.42 9.75
CA SER A 66 -11.12 7.82 9.35
C SER A 66 -10.26 8.61 10.34
N LEU A 67 -9.78 9.80 9.94
CA LEU A 67 -9.04 10.70 10.85
C LEU A 67 -9.87 11.05 12.09
N HIS A 68 -11.17 11.30 11.92
CA HIS A 68 -12.07 11.55 13.05
C HIS A 68 -12.17 10.32 13.98
N ALA A 69 -12.24 9.10 13.44
CA ALA A 69 -12.32 7.89 14.27
C ALA A 69 -11.02 7.63 15.06
N LEU A 70 -9.87 8.06 14.52
CA LEU A 70 -8.57 7.88 15.16
C LEU A 70 -8.27 8.93 16.24
N GLU A 71 -8.51 10.21 15.91
CA GLU A 71 -7.99 11.35 16.69
C GLU A 71 -9.10 12.35 17.07
N GLN A 72 -10.38 12.03 16.81
CA GLN A 72 -11.53 12.91 17.05
C GLN A 72 -11.39 14.32 16.42
N THR A 73 -10.66 14.41 15.31
CA THR A 73 -10.39 15.69 14.64
C THR A 73 -11.67 16.29 14.07
N GLN A 74 -11.73 17.62 14.03
CA GLN A 74 -12.80 18.36 13.35
C GLN A 74 -12.43 18.71 11.89
N LEU A 75 -11.40 18.06 11.33
CA LEU A 75 -10.94 18.33 9.98
C LEU A 75 -12.00 17.92 8.96
N SER A 76 -12.09 18.70 7.89
CA SER A 76 -12.87 18.40 6.70
C SER A 76 -11.96 17.95 5.56
N ALA A 77 -12.56 17.38 4.51
CA ALA A 77 -11.82 17.03 3.30
C ALA A 77 -11.10 18.24 2.68
N LYS A 78 -11.68 19.45 2.81
CA LYS A 78 -11.08 20.69 2.31
C LYS A 78 -9.77 21.00 3.05
N ASP A 79 -9.75 20.82 4.36
CA ASP A 79 -8.56 21.10 5.19
C ASP A 79 -7.40 20.14 4.87
N CYS A 80 -7.71 18.94 4.39
CA CYS A 80 -6.71 17.94 4.00
C CYS A 80 -6.26 18.05 2.53
N TYR A 81 -6.96 18.82 1.69
CA TYR A 81 -6.71 18.83 0.24
C TYR A 81 -5.29 19.30 -0.11
N GLU A 82 -4.92 20.50 0.34
CA GLU A 82 -3.59 21.08 0.08
C GLU A 82 -2.45 20.23 0.67
N PRO A 83 -2.52 19.77 1.94
CA PRO A 83 -1.50 18.86 2.49
C PRO A 83 -1.31 17.58 1.67
N ILE A 84 -2.40 16.97 1.18
CA ILE A 84 -2.29 15.77 0.34
C ILE A 84 -1.66 16.10 -1.01
N CYS A 85 -2.06 17.19 -1.67
CA CYS A 85 -1.45 17.61 -2.93
C CYS A 85 0.06 17.86 -2.76
N HIS A 86 0.44 18.52 -1.67
CA HIS A 86 1.85 18.73 -1.34
C HIS A 86 2.60 17.39 -1.13
N ALA A 87 2.02 16.46 -0.38
CA ALA A 87 2.62 15.15 -0.14
C ALA A 87 2.81 14.34 -1.44
N ILE A 88 1.83 14.37 -2.35
CA ILE A 88 1.94 13.73 -3.68
C ILE A 88 3.09 14.36 -4.47
N TYR A 89 3.19 15.69 -4.49
CA TYR A 89 4.27 16.38 -5.18
C TYR A 89 5.65 16.00 -4.62
N GLN A 90 5.81 16.00 -3.29
CA GLN A 90 7.05 15.57 -2.65
C GLN A 90 7.39 14.11 -2.95
N ALA A 91 6.39 13.22 -3.02
CA ALA A 91 6.60 11.82 -3.36
C ALA A 91 7.11 11.67 -4.82
N ILE A 92 6.60 12.47 -5.76
CA ILE A 92 7.08 12.49 -7.15
C ILE A 92 8.53 12.98 -7.22
N LEU A 93 8.86 14.06 -6.52
CA LEU A 93 10.24 14.55 -6.45
C LEU A 93 11.20 13.50 -5.86
N SER A 94 10.79 12.85 -4.76
CA SER A 94 11.58 11.79 -4.12
C SER A 94 11.78 10.60 -5.07
N ALA A 95 10.73 10.18 -5.77
CA ALA A 95 10.82 9.10 -6.74
C ALA A 95 11.78 9.42 -7.89
N ASN A 96 11.79 10.66 -8.36
CA ASN A 96 12.75 11.12 -9.38
C ASN A 96 14.20 11.11 -8.85
N ASP A 97 14.41 11.47 -7.59
CA ASP A 97 15.72 11.43 -6.94
C ASP A 97 16.26 10.00 -6.83
N PHE A 98 15.41 9.01 -6.55
CA PHE A 98 15.83 7.59 -6.44
C PHE A 98 16.55 7.07 -7.69
N TYR A 99 16.21 7.55 -8.89
CA TYR A 99 16.89 7.18 -10.12
C TYR A 99 18.31 7.75 -10.22
N GLN A 100 18.53 8.95 -9.67
CA GLN A 100 19.82 9.64 -9.72
C GLN A 100 20.70 9.31 -8.51
N ASN A 101 20.08 8.95 -7.38
CA ASN A 101 20.74 8.70 -6.12
C ASN A 101 20.23 7.40 -5.47
N PRO A 102 20.88 6.26 -5.75
CA PRO A 102 20.50 4.97 -5.17
C PRO A 102 20.51 4.94 -3.63
N ALA A 103 21.32 5.76 -2.97
CA ALA A 103 21.37 5.83 -1.51
C ALA A 103 20.07 6.43 -0.90
N SER A 104 19.43 7.36 -1.60
CA SER A 104 18.11 7.88 -1.24
C SER A 104 17.05 6.77 -1.26
N PHE A 105 17.09 5.89 -2.27
CA PHE A 105 16.17 4.76 -2.34
C PHE A 105 16.41 3.77 -1.19
N ILE A 106 17.67 3.44 -0.88
CA ILE A 106 17.99 2.53 0.24
C ILE A 106 17.44 3.09 1.56
N SER A 107 17.57 4.40 1.78
CA SER A 107 17.04 5.07 2.96
C SER A 107 15.50 5.01 3.00
N PHE A 108 14.85 5.24 1.85
CA PHE A 108 13.41 5.08 1.71
C PHE A 108 12.95 3.65 1.97
N GLN A 109 13.60 2.65 1.37
CA GLN A 109 13.29 1.23 1.55
C GLN A 109 13.36 0.85 3.03
N HIS A 110 14.41 1.30 3.73
CA HIS A 110 14.55 1.07 5.16
C HIS A 110 13.43 1.74 5.97
N ALA A 111 13.06 2.98 5.66
CA ALA A 111 11.95 3.67 6.31
C ALA A 111 10.60 3.02 6.01
N PHE A 112 10.37 2.59 4.76
CA PHE A 112 9.17 1.88 4.34
C PHE A 112 9.04 0.57 5.11
N ASN A 113 10.09 -0.26 5.16
CA ASN A 113 10.07 -1.56 5.84
C ASN A 113 9.87 -1.42 7.35
N GLN A 114 10.37 -0.35 7.98
CA GLN A 114 10.08 -0.05 9.38
C GLN A 114 8.60 0.35 9.61
N ALA A 115 8.03 1.11 8.69
CA ALA A 115 6.63 1.53 8.77
C ALA A 115 5.66 0.46 8.22
N HIS A 116 6.15 -0.61 7.60
CA HIS A 116 5.33 -1.58 6.92
C HIS A 116 4.65 -2.52 7.91
N VAL A 117 3.32 -2.42 8.01
CA VAL A 117 2.50 -3.15 8.99
C VAL A 117 2.49 -4.67 8.79
N LEU A 118 2.93 -5.17 7.63
CA LEU A 118 3.03 -6.60 7.36
C LEU A 118 4.44 -7.15 7.57
N ASN A 119 5.43 -6.30 7.83
CA ASN A 119 6.81 -6.74 7.94
C ASN A 119 6.98 -7.75 9.09
N ASN A 120 7.71 -8.84 8.82
CA ASN A 120 7.88 -9.99 9.70
C ASN A 120 6.57 -10.69 10.12
N GLN A 121 5.48 -10.53 9.36
CA GLN A 121 4.22 -11.25 9.59
C GLN A 121 4.07 -12.37 8.57
N CYS A 122 3.41 -13.46 8.97
CA CYS A 122 2.90 -14.44 8.02
C CYS A 122 1.73 -13.81 7.25
N VAL A 123 1.81 -13.81 5.92
CA VAL A 123 0.83 -13.16 5.04
C VAL A 123 0.37 -14.10 3.94
N ASN A 124 -0.88 -13.88 3.52
CA ASN A 124 -1.48 -14.46 2.33
C ASN A 124 -1.48 -13.42 1.21
N ILE A 125 -1.13 -13.85 0.00
CA ILE A 125 -1.20 -13.04 -1.22
C ILE A 125 -2.40 -13.51 -2.03
N TYR A 126 -3.19 -12.56 -2.52
CA TYR A 126 -4.37 -12.79 -3.35
C TYR A 126 -4.22 -12.06 -4.67
N THR A 127 -4.70 -12.66 -5.75
CA THR A 127 -4.81 -11.98 -7.04
C THR A 127 -6.00 -11.03 -7.03
N GLN A 128 -5.99 -10.02 -7.91
CA GLN A 128 -7.15 -9.14 -8.07
C GLN A 128 -8.43 -9.88 -8.48
N SER A 129 -8.29 -11.01 -9.19
CA SER A 129 -9.40 -11.83 -9.66
C SER A 129 -9.95 -12.80 -8.61
N ASN A 130 -9.22 -13.06 -7.50
CA ASN A 130 -9.66 -14.00 -6.47
C ASN A 130 -9.17 -13.55 -5.07
N THR A 131 -10.10 -13.05 -4.26
CA THR A 131 -9.87 -12.63 -2.86
C THR A 131 -10.17 -13.71 -1.83
N GLN A 132 -10.63 -14.90 -2.27
CA GLN A 132 -11.07 -15.98 -1.38
C GLN A 132 -9.95 -16.99 -1.13
N THR A 133 -9.17 -17.29 -2.16
CA THR A 133 -8.07 -18.27 -2.08
C THR A 133 -6.72 -17.57 -2.26
N PRO A 134 -5.78 -17.72 -1.31
CA PRO A 134 -4.43 -17.21 -1.49
C PRO A 134 -3.75 -17.87 -2.69
N SER A 135 -3.06 -17.08 -3.51
CA SER A 135 -2.19 -17.55 -4.57
C SER A 135 -0.77 -17.87 -4.08
N ASP A 136 -0.35 -17.25 -2.98
CA ASP A 136 0.94 -17.53 -2.31
C ASP A 136 0.82 -17.18 -0.82
N SER A 137 1.72 -17.68 0.02
CA SER A 137 1.76 -17.42 1.46
C SER A 137 3.16 -17.57 2.02
N GLY A 138 3.48 -16.80 3.07
CA GLY A 138 4.81 -16.83 3.69
C GLY A 138 5.07 -15.65 4.62
N ILE A 139 6.30 -15.53 5.11
CA ILE A 139 6.73 -14.40 5.94
C ILE A 139 7.08 -13.22 5.04
N CYS A 140 6.46 -12.07 5.28
CA CYS A 140 6.81 -10.82 4.60
C CYS A 140 8.13 -10.26 5.15
N LEU A 141 9.09 -10.02 4.26
CA LEU A 141 10.42 -9.45 4.58
C LEU A 141 10.55 -7.97 4.18
N GLY A 142 9.44 -7.32 3.85
CA GLY A 142 9.42 -5.95 3.33
C GLY A 142 9.49 -5.90 1.80
N ILE A 143 9.99 -4.78 1.24
CA ILE A 143 10.15 -4.58 -0.20
C ILE A 143 11.62 -4.67 -0.64
N ASN A 144 11.85 -5.02 -1.90
CA ASN A 144 13.16 -4.98 -2.57
C ASN A 144 13.42 -3.66 -3.32
N GLN A 145 14.54 -3.57 -4.05
CA GLN A 145 14.90 -2.37 -4.83
C GLN A 145 13.95 -2.00 -5.99
N HIS A 146 13.00 -2.86 -6.31
CA HIS A 146 11.98 -2.63 -7.33
C HIS A 146 10.59 -2.37 -6.72
N GLY A 147 10.49 -2.27 -5.39
CA GLY A 147 9.21 -2.11 -4.69
C GLY A 147 8.35 -3.37 -4.60
N ALA A 148 8.89 -4.53 -5.03
CA ALA A 148 8.20 -5.81 -4.90
C ALA A 148 8.26 -6.30 -3.46
N LEU A 149 7.15 -6.87 -2.98
CA LEU A 149 7.10 -7.52 -1.67
C LEU A 149 7.97 -8.79 -1.70
N LEU A 150 8.85 -8.94 -0.72
CA LEU A 150 9.63 -10.16 -0.51
C LEU A 150 8.87 -11.09 0.42
N LEU A 151 8.52 -12.28 -0.08
CA LEU A 151 7.79 -13.30 0.65
C LEU A 151 8.66 -14.54 0.81
N GLN A 152 8.95 -14.93 2.05
CA GLN A 152 9.72 -16.12 2.38
C GLN A 152 8.81 -17.29 2.73
N ASN A 153 8.98 -18.41 2.03
CA ASN A 153 8.33 -19.69 2.32
C ASN A 153 9.34 -20.83 2.23
N ASP A 154 8.88 -22.08 2.33
CA ASP A 154 9.75 -23.27 2.31
C ASP A 154 10.53 -23.44 1.00
N GLN A 155 10.10 -22.79 -0.09
CA GLN A 155 10.75 -22.83 -1.40
C GLN A 155 11.79 -21.71 -1.58
N GLY A 156 11.90 -20.78 -0.62
CA GLY A 156 12.82 -19.65 -0.67
C GLY A 156 12.12 -18.30 -0.59
N THR A 157 12.74 -17.26 -1.16
CA THR A 157 12.21 -15.89 -1.16
C THR A 157 11.70 -15.51 -2.55
N ASN A 158 10.41 -15.21 -2.66
CA ASN A 158 9.74 -14.80 -3.88
C ASN A 158 9.49 -13.28 -3.88
N ALA A 159 9.63 -12.65 -5.05
CA ALA A 159 9.29 -11.24 -5.23
C ALA A 159 7.89 -11.10 -5.86
N ILE A 160 6.98 -10.44 -5.15
CA ILE A 160 5.58 -10.20 -5.58
C ILE A 160 5.43 -8.74 -6.02
N PHE A 161 5.06 -8.52 -7.27
CA PHE A 161 4.96 -7.18 -7.87
C PHE A 161 3.55 -6.59 -7.81
N ALA A 162 2.52 -7.43 -7.70
CA ALA A 162 1.14 -7.00 -7.65
C ALA A 162 0.29 -8.03 -6.89
N GLY A 163 -0.78 -7.55 -6.27
CA GLY A 163 -1.71 -8.38 -5.52
C GLY A 163 -2.26 -7.65 -4.31
N MET A 164 -3.08 -8.36 -3.54
CA MET A 164 -3.54 -7.93 -2.23
C MET A 164 -2.88 -8.81 -1.18
N ALA A 165 -2.39 -8.21 -0.10
CA ALA A 165 -1.84 -8.95 1.03
C ALA A 165 -2.76 -8.86 2.25
N SER A 166 -2.88 -9.94 3.01
CA SER A 166 -3.47 -9.92 4.36
C SER A 166 -2.61 -10.75 5.30
N ILE A 167 -2.70 -10.49 6.61
CA ILE A 167 -2.05 -11.36 7.60
C ILE A 167 -2.77 -12.70 7.60
N ALA A 168 -2.00 -13.79 7.53
CA ALA A 168 -2.53 -15.14 7.64
C ALA A 168 -3.02 -15.35 9.08
N LEU A 169 -4.27 -15.79 9.23
CA LEU A 169 -4.79 -16.23 10.52
C LEU A 169 -4.08 -17.54 10.87
N THR A 170 -3.18 -17.52 11.85
CA THR A 170 -2.73 -18.77 12.47
C THR A 170 -3.88 -19.28 13.33
N HIS A 171 -4.50 -20.40 12.95
CA HIS A 171 -5.26 -21.19 13.90
C HIS A 171 -4.25 -21.73 14.92
N GLY A 172 -4.26 -21.13 16.10
CA GLY A 172 -3.56 -21.68 17.27
C GLY A 172 -4.20 -22.99 17.72
#